data_AF-A0A9N7UQL5-F1
#
_entry.id   AF-A0A9N7UQL5-F1
#
_cell.length_a   1.000
_cell.length_b   1.000
_cell.length_c   1.000
_cell.angle_alpha   90.00
_cell.angle_beta   90.00
_cell.angle_gamma   90.00
#
_symmetry.space_group_name_H-M   'P 1'
#
loop_
_entity.id
_entity.type
_entity.pdbx_description
1 polymer ?
#
loop_
_entity_poly.entity_id
_entity_poly.type
_entity_poly.pdbx_seq_one_letter_code
_entity_poly.pdbx_strand_id
1 'polypeptide(L)'
;MSYSEGSIRKMLPKHVAHDIFVATTNFKWLVPKMDEFVYNDGSIKDLMSLTGTLPVNFNDATYNIPVCLWLEDSYPQTPPLCYIRPTQDMMVVRGNYTSSNGEVELPYLEDWKNGECDLVSLLQVMQVAFGDCPPVCMQPPAEPGHSSCRLQCQRQAEVLSREDGSSYLSLPRDDGPPFFQEYETNC
;
A
#
# COMPACT_ATOMS: atom_id res chain seq x y z
N MET A 1 19.63 -11.55 8.23
CA MET A 1 20.87 -11.36 7.46
C MET A 1 20.46 -11.04 6.03
N SER A 2 20.99 -9.97 5.43
CA SER A 2 20.77 -9.69 4.01
C SER A 2 21.59 -10.66 3.15
N TYR A 3 21.00 -11.20 2.09
CA TYR A 3 21.71 -12.13 1.21
C TYR A 3 22.46 -11.35 0.13
N SER A 4 23.72 -11.72 -0.13
CA SER A 4 24.46 -11.21 -1.28
C SER A 4 23.87 -11.79 -2.58
N GLU A 5 24.00 -11.06 -3.68
CA GLU A 5 23.58 -11.54 -5.01
C GLU A 5 24.13 -12.94 -5.35
N GLY A 6 25.41 -13.17 -5.04
CA GLY A 6 26.06 -14.46 -5.26
C GLY A 6 25.48 -15.60 -4.40
N SER A 7 24.93 -15.29 -3.23
CA SER A 7 24.22 -16.26 -2.38
C SER A 7 22.84 -16.58 -2.96
N ILE A 8 22.09 -15.57 -3.40
CA ILE A 8 20.74 -15.73 -3.96
C ILE A 8 20.77 -16.56 -5.24
N ARG A 9 21.72 -16.27 -6.15
CA ARG A 9 21.93 -17.02 -7.40
C ARG A 9 22.24 -18.51 -7.19
N LYS A 10 22.73 -18.91 -6.01
CA LYS A 10 22.98 -20.32 -5.65
C LYS A 10 21.74 -21.01 -5.08
N MET A 11 20.82 -20.25 -4.50
CA MET A 11 19.64 -20.77 -3.82
C MET A 11 18.41 -20.84 -4.74
N LEU A 12 18.32 -19.96 -5.74
CA LEU A 12 17.14 -19.80 -6.59
C LEU A 12 17.45 -20.03 -8.07
N PRO A 13 16.44 -20.35 -8.89
CA PRO A 13 16.59 -20.40 -10.34
C PRO A 13 17.15 -19.08 -10.90
N LYS A 14 17.93 -19.17 -11.98
CA LYS A 14 18.65 -18.02 -12.56
C LYS A 14 17.73 -16.83 -12.87
N HIS A 15 16.53 -17.08 -13.38
CA HIS A 15 15.59 -16.03 -13.74
C HIS A 15 15.03 -15.32 -12.51
N VAL A 16 14.65 -16.07 -11.46
CA VAL A 16 14.17 -15.49 -10.19
C VAL A 16 15.26 -14.66 -9.52
N ALA A 17 16.49 -15.19 -9.44
CA ALA A 17 17.61 -14.46 -8.85
C ALA A 17 17.95 -13.18 -9.63
N HIS A 18 17.82 -13.20 -10.96
CA HIS A 18 18.01 -12.02 -11.79
C HIS A 18 16.93 -10.96 -11.51
N ASP A 19 15.67 -11.36 -11.44
CA ASP A 19 14.55 -10.44 -11.21
C ASP A 19 14.64 -9.78 -9.82
N ILE A 20 14.94 -10.56 -8.78
CA ILE A 20 15.25 -10.04 -7.43
C ILE A 20 16.39 -9.02 -7.48
N PHE A 21 17.45 -9.31 -8.23
CA PHE A 21 18.60 -8.42 -8.34
C PHE A 21 18.23 -7.10 -9.04
N VAL A 22 17.45 -7.17 -10.12
CA VAL A 22 16.98 -5.97 -10.83
C VAL A 22 16.06 -5.14 -9.92
N ALA A 23 15.14 -5.78 -9.21
CA ALA A 23 14.26 -5.13 -8.24
C ALA A 23 15.04 -4.42 -7.13
N THR A 24 15.99 -5.10 -6.49
CA THR A 24 16.80 -4.54 -5.39
C THR A 24 17.78 -3.46 -5.86
N THR A 25 18.17 -3.46 -7.14
CA THR A 25 18.99 -2.40 -7.73
C THR A 25 18.17 -1.10 -7.88
N ASN A 26 16.90 -1.21 -8.28
CA ASN A 26 15.99 -0.07 -8.43
C ASN A 26 15.44 0.40 -7.06
N PHE A 27 15.13 -0.53 -6.17
CA PHE A 27 14.54 -0.30 -4.86
C PHE A 27 15.49 -0.72 -3.74
N LYS A 28 16.46 0.15 -3.45
CA LYS A 28 17.58 -0.13 -2.53
C LYS A 28 17.18 -0.40 -1.08
N TRP A 29 15.96 -0.03 -0.70
CA TRP A 29 15.42 -0.23 0.65
C TRP A 29 14.71 -1.57 0.83
N LEU A 30 14.60 -2.36 -0.25
CA LEU A 30 14.12 -3.73 -0.20
C LEU A 30 15.29 -4.69 -0.08
N VAL A 31 15.19 -5.62 0.85
CA VAL A 31 16.24 -6.58 1.16
C VAL A 31 15.71 -8.00 0.91
N PRO A 32 16.39 -8.80 0.08
CA PRO A 32 16.05 -10.19 -0.09
C PRO A 32 16.40 -10.97 1.19
N LYS A 33 15.46 -11.79 1.66
CA LYS A 33 15.57 -12.58 2.88
C LYS A 33 14.82 -13.92 2.72
N MET A 34 15.47 -15.03 3.04
CA MET A 34 14.77 -16.30 3.27
C MET A 34 14.11 -16.27 4.65
N ASP A 35 12.82 -16.53 4.70
CA ASP A 35 12.03 -16.45 5.92
C ASP A 35 10.88 -17.45 5.90
N GLU A 36 10.35 -17.76 7.09
CA GLU A 36 9.28 -18.73 7.23
C GLU A 36 7.92 -18.08 6.92
N PHE A 37 7.23 -18.60 5.90
CA PHE A 37 5.89 -18.19 5.52
C PHE A 37 4.86 -19.19 6.04
N VAL A 38 3.83 -18.67 6.73
CA VAL A 38 2.71 -19.45 7.26
C VAL A 38 1.51 -19.25 6.36
N TYR A 39 1.05 -20.31 5.69
CA TYR A 39 -0.13 -20.27 4.84
C TYR A 39 -1.41 -20.28 5.68
N ASN A 40 -2.53 -19.92 5.03
CA ASN A 40 -3.85 -19.89 5.67
C ASN A 40 -4.32 -21.25 6.20
N ASP A 41 -3.81 -22.37 5.67
CA ASP A 41 -4.07 -23.72 6.16
C ASP A 41 -3.21 -24.11 7.38
N GLY A 42 -2.33 -23.21 7.82
CA GLY A 42 -1.38 -23.41 8.91
C GLY A 42 -0.10 -24.13 8.49
N SER A 43 0.05 -24.50 7.21
CA SER A 43 1.30 -25.04 6.70
C SER A 43 2.39 -23.98 6.68
N ILE A 44 3.63 -24.43 6.79
CA ILE A 44 4.81 -23.58 6.96
C ILE A 44 5.81 -23.89 5.87
N LYS A 45 6.40 -22.86 5.27
CA LYS A 45 7.42 -23.02 4.24
C LYS A 45 8.44 -21.89 4.24
N ASP A 46 9.71 -22.24 4.05
CA ASP A 46 10.76 -21.26 3.82
C ASP A 46 10.64 -20.69 2.39
N LEU A 47 10.38 -19.39 2.29
CA LEU A 47 10.25 -18.69 1.02
C LEU A 47 11.22 -17.51 0.95
N MET A 48 11.63 -17.17 -0.28
CA MET A 48 12.36 -15.93 -0.50
C MET A 48 11.37 -14.76 -0.42
N SER A 49 11.71 -13.76 0.37
CA SER A 49 10.97 -12.52 0.49
C SER A 49 11.83 -11.32 0.09
N LEU A 50 11.21 -10.28 -0.45
CA LEU A 50 11.75 -8.94 -0.58
C LEU A 50 11.06 -8.07 0.47
N THR A 51 11.77 -7.79 1.56
CA THR A 51 11.21 -7.06 2.70
C THR A 51 11.94 -5.74 2.89
N GLY A 52 11.19 -4.68 3.13
CA GLY A 52 11.78 -3.36 3.34
C GLY A 52 10.75 -2.24 3.31
N THR A 53 11.15 -1.08 2.80
CA THR A 53 10.24 0.07 2.64
C THR A 53 10.18 0.53 1.21
N LEU A 54 9.00 1.01 0.81
CA LEU A 54 8.70 1.55 -0.50
C LEU A 54 8.42 3.05 -0.35
N PRO A 55 9.22 3.95 -0.95
CA PRO A 55 8.95 5.38 -0.90
C PRO A 55 7.75 5.72 -1.78
N VAL A 56 6.76 6.40 -1.22
CA VAL A 56 5.49 6.74 -1.87
C VAL A 56 5.16 8.19 -1.64
N ASN A 57 4.74 8.89 -2.70
CA ASN A 57 4.37 10.29 -2.64
C ASN A 57 2.87 10.40 -2.36
N PHE A 58 2.50 11.02 -1.24
CA PHE A 58 1.12 11.30 -0.85
C PHE A 58 1.05 12.73 -0.32
N ASN A 59 0.12 13.56 -0.82
CA ASN A 59 -0.05 14.96 -0.41
C ASN A 59 1.27 15.76 -0.32
N ASP A 60 2.06 15.78 -1.39
CA ASP A 60 3.35 16.49 -1.50
C ASP A 60 4.45 16.05 -0.51
N ALA A 61 4.25 14.94 0.20
CA ALA A 61 5.25 14.34 1.09
C ALA A 61 5.56 12.89 0.68
N THR A 62 6.83 12.48 0.87
CA THR A 62 7.24 11.08 0.63
C THR A 62 7.20 10.29 1.94
N TYR A 63 6.40 9.23 1.95
CA TYR A 63 6.24 8.29 3.04
C TYR A 63 6.94 6.97 2.70
N ASN A 64 7.58 6.34 3.69
CA ASN A 64 8.23 5.06 3.53
C ASN A 64 7.29 3.95 4.01
N ILE A 65 6.60 3.29 3.08
CA ILE A 65 5.60 2.28 3.39
C ILE A 65 6.29 0.92 3.53
N PRO A 66 6.19 0.24 4.68
CA PRO A 66 6.81 -1.05 4.87
C PRO A 66 6.06 -2.15 4.11
N VAL A 67 6.79 -2.88 3.25
CA VAL A 67 6.24 -3.93 2.37
C VAL A 67 7.06 -5.21 2.46
N CYS A 68 6.41 -6.32 2.14
CA CYS A 68 7.00 -7.65 2.10
C CYS A 68 6.39 -8.43 0.93
N LEU A 69 7.20 -8.74 -0.07
CA LEU A 69 6.80 -9.52 -1.24
C LEU A 69 7.38 -10.92 -1.11
N TRP A 70 6.54 -11.93 -1.07
CA TRP A 70 6.94 -13.34 -1.01
C TRP A 70 6.92 -13.97 -2.39
N LEU A 71 7.96 -14.74 -2.68
CA LEU A 71 8.12 -15.46 -3.92
C LEU A 71 7.89 -16.95 -3.66
N GLU A 72 6.77 -17.47 -4.16
CA GLU A 72 6.49 -18.90 -4.14
C GLU A 72 7.35 -19.67 -5.15
N ASP A 73 7.44 -20.99 -5.01
CA ASP A 73 8.21 -21.85 -5.92
C ASP A 73 7.71 -21.80 -7.36
N SER A 74 6.42 -21.47 -7.55
CA SER A 74 5.79 -21.32 -8.86
C SER A 74 6.12 -19.98 -9.53
N TYR A 75 6.74 -19.03 -8.81
CA TYR A 75 7.19 -17.78 -9.40
C TYR A 75 8.19 -18.04 -10.55
N PRO A 76 8.07 -17.36 -11.71
CA PRO A 76 7.16 -16.25 -12.05
C PRO A 76 5.83 -16.66 -12.71
N GLN A 77 5.45 -17.95 -12.73
CA GLN A 77 4.15 -18.36 -13.27
C GLN A 77 2.98 -17.81 -12.45
N THR A 78 3.16 -17.70 -11.14
CA THR A 78 2.23 -17.02 -10.24
C THR A 78 2.83 -15.68 -9.79
N PRO A 79 1.99 -14.68 -9.49
CA PRO A 79 2.45 -13.43 -8.91
C PRO A 79 3.08 -13.64 -7.52
N PRO A 80 3.89 -12.69 -7.05
CA PRO A 80 4.33 -12.66 -5.66
C PRO A 80 3.17 -12.36 -4.70
N LEU A 81 3.21 -12.94 -3.51
CA LEU A 81 2.25 -12.59 -2.45
C LEU A 81 2.74 -11.33 -1.73
N CYS A 82 1.96 -10.26 -1.80
CA CYS A 82 2.38 -8.93 -1.36
C CYS A 82 1.65 -8.51 -0.08
N TYR A 83 2.40 -8.08 0.93
CA TYR A 83 1.85 -7.67 2.22
C TYR A 83 2.45 -6.35 2.71
N ILE A 84 1.62 -5.57 3.40
CA ILE A 84 2.01 -4.42 4.20
C ILE A 84 2.49 -4.91 5.57
N ARG A 85 3.61 -4.38 6.05
CA ARG A 85 4.21 -4.74 7.35
C ARG A 85 4.17 -3.54 8.29
N PRO A 86 3.01 -3.17 8.87
CA PRO A 86 2.91 -1.99 9.73
C PRO A 86 3.90 -2.07 10.90
N THR A 87 4.48 -0.93 11.29
CA THR A 87 5.21 -0.81 12.55
C THR A 87 4.23 -0.75 13.73
N GLN A 88 4.76 -0.78 14.96
CA GLN A 88 3.93 -0.72 16.18
C GLN A 88 3.03 0.52 16.22
N ASP A 89 3.48 1.63 15.65
CA ASP A 89 2.75 2.90 15.64
C ASP A 89 1.84 3.05 14.40
N MET A 90 1.68 2.01 13.59
CA MET A 90 0.87 2.03 12.37
C MET A 90 -0.33 1.08 12.46
N MET A 91 -1.35 1.35 11.65
CA MET A 91 -2.46 0.44 11.37
C MET A 91 -2.65 0.33 9.87
N VAL A 92 -2.97 -0.87 9.40
CA VAL A 92 -3.39 -1.10 8.01
C VAL A 92 -4.76 -0.45 7.79
N VAL A 93 -4.87 0.32 6.72
CA VAL A 93 -6.12 0.89 6.24
C VAL A 93 -6.61 0.03 5.09
N ARG A 94 -7.82 -0.52 5.23
CA ARG A 94 -8.48 -1.21 4.12
C ARG A 94 -8.83 -0.18 3.04
N GLY A 95 -8.45 -0.48 1.81
CA GLY A 95 -8.74 0.34 0.64
C GLY A 95 -9.06 -0.50 -0.58
N ASN A 96 -9.07 0.14 -1.74
CA ASN A 96 -9.32 -0.53 -3.01
C ASN A 96 -8.21 -1.54 -3.37
N TYR A 97 -7.01 -1.33 -2.83
CA TYR A 97 -5.81 -2.12 -3.17
C TYR A 97 -5.20 -2.86 -1.98
N THR A 98 -5.88 -2.85 -0.83
CA THR A 98 -5.33 -3.44 0.40
C THR A 98 -6.45 -3.99 1.27
N SER A 99 -6.31 -5.26 1.61
CA SER A 99 -7.23 -5.98 2.48
C SER A 99 -6.97 -5.68 3.96
N SER A 100 -7.91 -6.05 4.83
CA SER A 100 -7.83 -5.81 6.28
C SER A 100 -6.71 -6.58 6.98
N ASN A 101 -6.22 -7.66 6.39
CA ASN A 101 -5.06 -8.43 6.88
C ASN A 101 -3.71 -7.82 6.43
N GLY A 102 -3.73 -6.74 5.62
CA GLY A 102 -2.54 -6.13 5.04
C GLY A 102 -2.09 -6.75 3.72
N GLU A 103 -2.84 -7.70 3.16
CA GLU A 103 -2.58 -8.22 1.82
C GLU A 103 -2.87 -7.15 0.75
N VAL A 104 -1.99 -7.07 -0.25
CA VAL A 104 -2.09 -6.11 -1.34
C VAL A 104 -2.82 -6.76 -2.51
N GLU A 105 -3.93 -6.16 -2.91
CA GLU A 105 -4.83 -6.65 -3.97
C GLU A 105 -4.80 -5.65 -5.13
N LEU A 106 -3.93 -5.87 -6.11
CA LEU A 106 -3.78 -4.96 -7.27
C LEU A 106 -4.27 -5.65 -8.54
N PRO A 107 -4.91 -4.93 -9.47
CA PRO A 107 -5.25 -5.48 -10.79
C PRO A 107 -4.03 -6.06 -11.51
N TYR A 108 -2.85 -5.45 -11.30
CA TYR A 108 -1.59 -5.95 -11.86
C TYR A 108 -1.19 -7.34 -11.32
N LEU A 109 -1.56 -7.68 -10.09
CA LEU A 109 -1.35 -9.02 -9.52
C LEU A 109 -2.40 -10.01 -10.05
N GLU A 110 -3.64 -9.57 -10.25
CA GLU A 110 -4.72 -10.38 -10.82
C GLU A 110 -4.43 -10.78 -12.28
N ASP A 111 -3.96 -9.83 -13.10
CA ASP A 111 -3.61 -10.03 -14.51
C ASP A 111 -2.14 -10.44 -14.71
N TRP A 112 -1.49 -10.98 -13.68
CA TRP A 112 -0.06 -11.33 -13.74
C TRP A 112 0.23 -12.36 -14.84
N LYS A 113 1.16 -12.02 -15.74
CA LYS A 113 1.61 -12.89 -16.83
C LYS A 113 3.11 -13.05 -16.82
N ASN A 114 3.56 -14.29 -16.72
CA ASN A 114 4.99 -14.61 -16.82
C ASN A 114 5.59 -14.09 -18.14
N GLY A 115 6.65 -13.29 -18.02
CA GLY A 115 7.39 -12.71 -19.16
C GLY A 115 6.88 -11.35 -19.62
N GLU A 116 5.69 -10.93 -19.18
CA GLU A 116 5.17 -9.56 -19.36
C GLU A 116 5.24 -8.77 -18.05
N CYS A 117 4.99 -9.43 -16.93
CA CYS A 117 5.05 -8.84 -15.59
C CYS A 117 6.38 -9.13 -14.90
N ASP A 118 6.89 -8.13 -14.19
CA ASP A 118 8.10 -8.21 -13.37
C ASP A 118 7.95 -7.50 -12.02
N LEU A 119 8.91 -7.71 -11.11
CA LEU A 119 8.90 -7.13 -9.76
C LEU A 119 9.09 -5.61 -9.74
N VAL A 120 9.87 -5.04 -10.67
CA VAL A 120 10.10 -3.59 -10.73
C VAL A 120 8.80 -2.88 -11.08
N SER A 121 8.13 -3.36 -12.13
CA SER A 121 6.86 -2.85 -12.61
C SER A 121 5.78 -2.98 -11.52
N LEU A 122 5.73 -4.12 -10.82
CA LEU A 122 4.83 -4.29 -9.66
C LEU A 122 5.10 -3.24 -8.57
N LEU A 123 6.35 -3.03 -8.18
CA LEU A 123 6.71 -2.06 -7.14
C LEU A 123 6.37 -0.62 -7.57
N GLN A 124 6.52 -0.28 -8.85
CA GLN A 124 6.10 1.02 -9.38
C GLN A 124 4.57 1.19 -9.33
N VAL A 125 3.81 0.15 -9.71
CA VAL A 125 2.35 0.14 -9.59
C VAL A 125 1.93 0.32 -8.12
N MET A 126 2.60 -0.34 -7.19
CA MET A 126 2.38 -0.14 -5.75
C MET A 126 2.66 1.31 -5.32
N GLN A 127 3.72 1.95 -5.82
CA GLN A 127 4.00 3.36 -5.50
C GLN A 127 2.87 4.29 -5.94
N VAL A 128 2.33 4.09 -7.15
CA VAL A 128 1.21 4.90 -7.66
C VAL A 128 -0.05 4.63 -6.84
N ALA A 129 -0.42 3.35 -6.67
CA ALA A 129 -1.63 2.95 -5.96
C ALA A 129 -1.66 3.46 -4.51
N PHE A 130 -0.53 3.37 -3.80
CA PHE A 130 -0.42 3.86 -2.43
C PHE A 130 -0.25 5.38 -2.34
N GLY A 131 0.16 6.02 -3.43
CA GLY A 131 0.23 7.48 -3.53
C GLY A 131 -1.15 8.13 -3.65
N ASP A 132 -2.11 7.41 -4.22
CA ASP A 132 -3.52 7.82 -4.23
C ASP A 132 -4.22 7.48 -2.91
N CYS A 133 -4.01 6.25 -2.42
CA CYS A 133 -4.65 5.71 -1.22
C CYS A 133 -3.61 5.01 -0.32
N PRO A 134 -3.03 5.71 0.67
CA PRO A 134 -2.05 5.11 1.57
C PRO A 134 -2.61 3.90 2.33
N PRO A 135 -1.94 2.75 2.32
CA PRO A 135 -2.41 1.50 2.94
C PRO A 135 -2.17 1.47 4.46
N VAL A 136 -1.54 2.50 5.02
CA VAL A 136 -1.26 2.61 6.46
C VAL A 136 -1.59 4.00 6.98
N CYS A 137 -2.05 4.07 8.23
CA CYS A 137 -2.17 5.30 8.99
C CYS A 137 -1.44 5.16 10.34
N MET A 138 -1.12 6.29 10.98
CA MET A 138 -0.57 6.25 12.33
C MET A 138 -1.65 5.85 13.34
N GLN A 139 -1.26 5.09 14.36
CA GLN A 139 -2.11 4.81 15.51
C GLN A 139 -2.37 6.13 16.25
N PRO A 140 -3.64 6.44 16.57
CA PRO A 140 -3.91 7.58 17.44
C PRO A 140 -3.26 7.33 18.81
N PRO A 141 -2.73 8.38 19.47
CA PRO A 141 -2.34 8.28 20.87
C PRO A 141 -3.49 7.67 21.66
N ALA A 142 -3.18 6.77 22.60
CA ALA A 142 -4.18 6.15 23.47
C ALA A 142 -4.75 7.21 24.44
N GLU A 143 -5.64 8.05 23.94
CA GLU A 143 -6.46 8.95 24.75
C GLU A 143 -7.60 8.12 25.35
N PRO A 144 -7.80 8.15 26.69
CA PRO A 144 -8.92 7.47 27.34
C PRO A 144 -10.23 8.20 27.01
N GLY A 145 -10.85 7.82 25.88
CA GLY A 145 -12.15 8.30 25.42
C GLY A 145 -12.04 9.01 24.06
N HIS A 146 -13.01 8.76 23.17
CA HIS A 146 -13.12 9.24 21.78
C HIS A 146 -12.56 8.31 20.70
N SER A 147 -13.36 7.27 20.41
CA SER A 147 -13.28 6.39 19.26
C SER A 147 -13.65 7.09 17.93
N SER A 148 -12.89 8.09 17.49
CA SER A 148 -13.23 8.82 16.24
C SER A 148 -12.19 8.76 15.11
N CYS A 149 -10.94 8.32 15.36
CA CYS A 149 -9.90 8.36 14.32
C CYS A 149 -10.16 7.41 13.13
N ARG A 150 -10.95 6.33 13.32
CA ARG A 150 -11.28 5.39 12.23
C ARG A 150 -12.07 6.03 11.08
N LEU A 151 -12.88 7.06 11.35
CA LEU A 151 -13.82 7.62 10.38
C LEU A 151 -13.19 8.64 9.44
N GLN A 152 -12.01 9.18 9.77
CA GLN A 152 -11.42 10.27 8.99
C GLN A 152 -10.72 9.77 7.72
N CYS A 153 -10.15 8.56 7.75
CA CYS A 153 -9.60 7.92 6.55
C CYS A 153 -10.71 7.33 5.64
N GLN A 154 -11.76 6.74 6.23
CA GLN A 154 -12.92 6.22 5.47
C GLN A 154 -13.69 7.33 4.72
N ARG A 155 -13.78 8.54 5.28
CA ARG A 155 -14.51 9.65 4.66
C ARG A 155 -13.93 10.10 3.31
N GLN A 156 -12.63 9.96 3.06
CA GLN A 156 -12.06 10.38 1.77
C GLN A 156 -12.36 9.38 0.64
N ALA A 157 -12.53 8.09 0.95
CA ALA A 157 -12.84 7.06 -0.04
C ALA A 157 -14.32 7.09 -0.49
N GLU A 158 -15.25 7.38 0.42
CA GLU A 158 -16.69 7.41 0.08
C GLU A 158 -17.13 8.68 -0.68
N VAL A 159 -16.39 9.78 -0.58
CA VAL A 159 -16.75 11.05 -1.25
C VAL A 159 -16.46 11.02 -2.76
N LEU A 160 -15.67 10.05 -3.26
CA LEU A 160 -15.34 9.91 -4.68
C LEU A 160 -16.32 9.04 -5.47
N SER A 161 -17.33 8.45 -4.83
CA SER A 161 -18.31 7.57 -5.49
C SER A 161 -19.75 8.01 -5.21
N ARG A 162 -20.20 9.07 -5.87
CA ARG A 162 -21.64 9.27 -6.11
C ARG A 162 -21.88 9.64 -7.57
N GLU A 163 -22.75 8.86 -8.20
CA GLU A 163 -23.24 9.02 -9.56
C GLU A 163 -24.19 10.21 -9.66
N ASP A 164 -23.65 11.42 -9.72
CA ASP A 164 -24.25 12.56 -10.42
C ASP A 164 -23.16 13.63 -10.54
N GLY A 165 -22.73 13.96 -11.77
CA GLY A 165 -21.52 14.72 -12.07
C GLY A 165 -21.53 16.19 -11.63
N SER A 166 -21.60 16.47 -10.33
CA SER A 166 -21.49 17.81 -9.76
C SER A 166 -20.50 17.82 -8.60
N SER A 167 -19.35 18.45 -8.81
CA SER A 167 -18.36 18.73 -7.76
C SER A 167 -18.73 20.01 -7.01
N TYR A 168 -18.82 19.95 -5.69
CA TYR A 168 -18.86 21.14 -4.83
C TYR A 168 -17.61 21.15 -3.95
N LEU A 169 -16.81 22.20 -4.06
CA LEU A 169 -15.71 22.48 -3.14
C LEU A 169 -16.27 23.08 -1.85
N SER A 170 -16.26 22.30 -0.77
CA SER A 170 -16.53 22.82 0.58
C SER A 170 -15.27 23.47 1.13
N LEU A 171 -15.17 24.81 1.01
CA LEU A 171 -14.20 25.60 1.76
C LEU A 171 -14.69 25.78 3.21
N PRO A 172 -13.85 25.57 4.23
CA PRO A 172 -14.21 25.89 5.60
C PRO A 172 -14.30 27.42 5.73
N ARG A 173 -15.48 27.94 6.12
CA ARG A 173 -15.63 29.35 6.49
C ARG A 173 -15.08 29.57 7.89
N ASP A 174 -14.04 30.38 7.96
CA ASP A 174 -13.56 31.06 9.16
C ASP A 174 -14.63 32.07 9.62
N ASP A 175 -14.72 32.22 10.94
CA ASP A 175 -15.72 32.91 11.75
C ASP A 175 -16.29 34.25 11.23
N GLY A 176 -17.61 34.43 11.43
CA GLY A 176 -18.28 35.74 11.42
C GLY A 176 -19.79 35.63 11.67
N PRO A 177 -20.38 36.41 12.60
CA PRO A 177 -21.81 36.33 12.92
C PRO A 177 -22.70 36.94 11.82
N PRO A 178 -23.94 36.47 11.64
CA PRO A 178 -24.79 36.89 10.54
C PRO A 178 -25.34 38.31 10.77
N PHE A 179 -25.06 39.20 9.82
CA PHE A 179 -25.80 40.45 9.64
C PHE A 179 -27.19 40.11 9.08
N PHE A 180 -28.25 40.58 9.74
CA PHE A 180 -29.61 40.56 9.19
C PHE A 180 -29.73 41.70 8.17
N GLN A 181 -30.12 41.38 6.94
CA GLN A 181 -30.68 42.38 6.04
C GLN A 181 -31.88 41.79 5.32
N GLU A 182 -33.05 42.30 5.71
CA GLU A 182 -34.33 42.04 5.07
C GLU A 182 -34.29 42.54 3.63
N TYR A 183 -34.69 41.72 2.66
CA TYR A 183 -35.00 42.20 1.33
C TYR A 183 -36.51 42.41 1.25
N GLU A 184 -36.91 43.68 1.23
CA GLU A 184 -38.24 44.04 0.75
C GLU A 184 -38.33 43.69 -0.75
N THR A 185 -39.38 42.95 -1.08
CA THR A 185 -39.76 42.62 -2.45
C THR A 185 -40.52 43.82 -3.01
N ASN A 186 -40.14 44.34 -4.18
CA ASN A 186 -41.07 45.12 -4.99
C ASN A 186 -40.84 44.90 -6.48
N CYS A 187 -41.98 44.91 -7.18
CA CYS A 187 -42.23 44.48 -8.56
C CYS A 187 -41.47 45.29 -9.62
#